data_AF-A0A8T0BIG4-F1
#
_entry.id   AF-A0A8T0BIG4-F1
#
_cell.length_a   1.000
_cell.length_b   1.000
_cell.length_c   1.000
_cell.angle_alpha   90.00
_cell.angle_beta   90.00
_cell.angle_gamma   90.00
#
_symmetry.space_group_name_H-M   'P 1'
#
loop_
_entity.id
_entity.type
_entity.pdbx_description
1 polymer ?
#
loop_
_entity_poly.entity_id
_entity_poly.type
_entity_poly.pdbx_seq_one_letter_code
_entity_poly.pdbx_strand_id
1 'polypeptide(L)'
;MGTLTVLIVLITMPHAKGTQKAVLSIRPDKQVYKEENVTLKCDIRGGGDTVWRYIWIKDNKVYKNSTMPEIHINSVNNSSTGNYTCRGQKNDSQPLELSDAVTLNVS
;
A
#
# COMPACT_ATOMS: atom_id res chain seq x y z
N MET A 1 -51.68 -19.52 -19.04
CA MET A 1 -50.46 -20.09 -18.43
C MET A 1 -49.36 -20.06 -19.47
N GLY A 2 -48.54 -19.01 -19.47
CA GLY A 2 -47.39 -18.88 -20.35
C GLY A 2 -46.19 -18.59 -19.47
N THR A 3 -45.22 -19.50 -19.47
CA THR A 3 -44.02 -19.44 -18.62
C THR A 3 -43.05 -18.40 -19.19
N LEU A 4 -42.70 -17.38 -18.40
CA LEU A 4 -41.56 -16.51 -18.69
C LEU A 4 -40.27 -17.33 -18.52
N THR A 5 -39.64 -17.71 -19.62
CA THR A 5 -38.29 -18.27 -19.61
C THR A 5 -37.28 -17.13 -19.44
N VAL A 6 -36.71 -17.00 -18.25
CA VAL A 6 -35.59 -16.10 -17.98
C VAL A 6 -34.32 -16.76 -18.52
N LEU A 7 -33.80 -16.30 -19.66
CA LEU A 7 -32.48 -16.68 -20.16
C LEU A 7 -31.40 -16.04 -19.27
N ILE A 8 -30.97 -16.78 -18.24
CA ILE A 8 -29.81 -16.42 -17.43
C ILE A 8 -28.58 -16.66 -18.30
N VAL A 9 -28.12 -15.62 -18.98
CA VAL A 9 -26.80 -15.63 -19.62
C VAL A 9 -25.77 -15.67 -18.50
N LEU A 10 -25.09 -16.80 -18.31
CA LEU A 10 -23.88 -16.87 -17.50
C LEU A 10 -22.77 -16.12 -18.26
N ILE A 11 -22.84 -14.78 -18.22
CA ILE A 11 -21.71 -13.95 -18.59
C ILE A 11 -20.70 -14.22 -17.49
N THR A 12 -19.70 -15.07 -17.75
CA THR A 12 -18.50 -15.04 -16.94
C THR A 12 -17.97 -13.62 -17.11
N MET A 13 -18.16 -12.78 -16.08
CA MET A 13 -17.43 -11.53 -16.07
C MET A 13 -15.96 -11.92 -16.18
N PRO A 14 -15.24 -11.48 -17.22
CA PRO A 14 -13.81 -11.59 -17.17
C PRO A 14 -13.43 -10.89 -15.86
N HIS A 15 -12.87 -11.65 -14.92
CA HIS A 15 -12.24 -11.05 -13.77
C HIS A 15 -11.13 -10.20 -14.39
N ALA A 16 -11.42 -8.91 -14.59
CA ALA A 16 -10.41 -7.93 -14.87
C ALA A 16 -9.46 -8.07 -13.68
N LYS A 17 -8.35 -8.77 -13.92
CA LYS A 17 -7.33 -9.02 -12.93
C LYS A 17 -6.54 -7.71 -12.83
N GLY A 18 -7.24 -6.65 -12.41
CA GLY A 18 -6.63 -5.40 -12.04
C GLY A 18 -5.74 -5.71 -10.85
N THR A 19 -4.44 -5.64 -11.03
CA THR A 19 -3.50 -5.77 -9.92
C THR A 19 -3.79 -4.63 -8.96
N GLN A 20 -4.33 -4.96 -7.79
CA GLN A 20 -4.60 -3.98 -6.75
C GLN A 20 -3.26 -3.38 -6.30
N LYS A 21 -3.00 -2.13 -6.67
CA LYS A 21 -1.79 -1.39 -6.31
C LYS A 21 -2.03 -0.55 -5.06
N ALA A 22 -1.03 -0.47 -4.18
CA ALA A 22 -1.04 0.40 -3.01
C ALA A 22 -0.61 1.83 -3.38
N VAL A 23 -1.02 2.82 -2.59
CA VAL A 23 -0.63 4.22 -2.73
C VAL A 23 0.13 4.65 -1.48
N LEU A 24 1.38 5.08 -1.64
CA LEU A 24 2.20 5.59 -0.55
C LEU A 24 2.11 7.12 -0.48
N SER A 25 1.96 7.65 0.72
CA SER A 25 2.08 9.08 1.01
C SER A 25 2.98 9.33 2.22
N ILE A 26 3.60 10.51 2.27
CA ILE A 26 4.52 10.93 3.32
C ILE A 26 4.03 12.24 3.96
N ARG A 27 4.15 12.36 5.28
CA ARG A 27 3.82 13.58 6.03
C ARG A 27 4.97 13.95 6.98
N PRO A 28 5.40 15.22 7.03
CA PRO A 28 4.90 16.31 6.19
C PRO A 28 5.35 16.14 4.72
N ASP A 29 4.58 16.68 3.79
CA ASP A 29 4.83 16.67 2.34
C ASP A 29 5.74 17.84 1.92
N LYS A 30 6.72 18.15 2.76
CA LYS A 30 7.64 19.29 2.62
C LYS A 30 9.05 18.89 3.01
N GLN A 31 9.97 19.83 2.93
CA GLN A 31 11.34 19.64 3.43
C GLN A 31 11.30 19.17 4.89
N VAL A 32 12.00 18.07 5.16
CA VAL A 32 12.15 17.49 6.49
C VAL A 32 13.54 17.79 7.02
N TYR A 33 13.63 18.17 8.28
CA TYR A 33 14.88 18.42 8.99
C TYR A 33 15.19 17.30 9.99
N LYS A 34 16.46 17.20 10.39
CA LYS A 34 16.87 16.27 11.45
C LYS A 34 16.02 16.45 12.70
N GLU A 35 15.84 15.34 13.42
CA GLU A 35 15.06 15.25 14.65
C GLU A 35 13.54 15.44 14.49
N GLU A 36 13.05 15.79 13.30
CA GLU A 36 11.61 15.80 13.02
C GLU A 36 11.04 14.37 12.94
N ASN A 37 9.71 14.28 13.01
CA ASN A 37 8.97 13.03 12.89
C ASN A 37 8.26 12.98 11.54
N VAL A 38 8.42 11.85 10.84
CA VAL A 38 7.78 11.59 9.56
C VAL A 38 6.77 10.46 9.71
N THR A 39 5.61 10.60 9.07
CA THR A 39 4.62 9.55 8.96
C THR A 39 4.53 9.08 7.52
N LEU A 40 4.68 7.78 7.30
CA LEU A 40 4.41 7.14 6.02
C LEU A 40 3.07 6.43 6.11
N LYS A 41 2.20 6.63 5.11
CA LYS A 41 0.88 6.00 5.03
C LYS A 41 0.72 5.23 3.73
N CYS A 42 0.32 3.97 3.84
CA CYS A 42 0.10 3.05 2.73
C CYS A 42 -1.41 2.76 2.59
N ASP A 43 -2.03 3.32 1.56
CA ASP A 43 -3.45 3.14 1.30
C ASP A 43 -3.67 2.06 0.23
N ILE A 44 -4.41 1.01 0.58
CA ILE A 44 -4.80 -0.07 -0.33
C ILE A 44 -6.31 0.06 -0.60
N ARG A 45 -6.67 0.50 -1.81
CA ARG A 45 -8.08 0.63 -2.22
C ARG A 45 -8.74 -0.74 -2.38
N GLY A 46 -10.05 -0.81 -2.21
CA GLY A 46 -10.81 -2.07 -2.39
C GLY A 46 -10.57 -3.12 -1.30
N GLY A 47 -9.94 -2.74 -0.19
CA GLY A 47 -9.60 -3.65 0.91
C GLY A 47 -10.75 -4.02 1.84
N GLY A 48 -11.80 -3.21 1.97
CA GLY A 48 -12.88 -3.43 2.94
C GLY A 48 -12.35 -3.75 4.34
N ASP A 49 -12.94 -4.77 4.99
CA ASP A 49 -12.52 -5.30 6.30
C ASP A 49 -11.36 -6.31 6.22
N THR A 50 -10.63 -6.35 5.09
CA THR A 50 -9.49 -7.25 4.94
C THR A 50 -8.37 -6.85 5.87
N VAL A 51 -7.91 -7.79 6.69
CA VAL A 51 -6.68 -7.63 7.47
C VAL A 51 -5.48 -7.77 6.53
N TRP A 52 -4.72 -6.68 6.37
CA TRP A 52 -3.51 -6.65 5.56
C TRP A 52 -2.26 -6.65 6.42
N ARG A 53 -1.24 -7.39 5.97
CA ARG A 53 0.15 -7.15 6.37
C ARG A 53 0.76 -6.14 5.40
N TYR A 54 1.17 -4.99 5.92
CA TYR A 54 1.88 -3.95 5.19
C TYR A 54 3.37 -4.24 5.24
N ILE A 55 3.98 -4.32 4.06
CA ILE A 55 5.42 -4.50 3.86
C ILE A 55 5.97 -3.17 3.38
N TRP A 56 6.85 -2.58 4.18
CA TRP A 56 7.52 -1.31 3.90
C TRP A 56 8.92 -1.59 3.41
N ILE A 57 9.30 -0.94 2.32
CA ILE A 57 10.58 -1.14 1.64
C ILE A 57 11.28 0.20 1.52
N LYS A 58 12.55 0.24 1.92
CA LYS A 58 13.45 1.39 1.79
C LYS A 58 14.63 0.94 0.93
N ASP A 59 14.90 1.65 -0.16
CA ASP A 59 16.04 1.40 -1.05
C ASP A 59 16.14 -0.08 -1.48
N ASN A 60 15.00 -0.63 -1.93
CA ASN A 60 14.83 -2.03 -2.38
C ASN A 60 15.02 -3.10 -1.29
N LYS A 61 15.13 -2.73 -0.02
CA LYS A 61 15.23 -3.65 1.12
C LYS A 61 14.02 -3.53 2.02
N VAL A 62 13.59 -4.65 2.61
CA VAL A 62 12.52 -4.65 3.60
C VAL A 62 12.96 -3.80 4.79
N TYR A 63 12.22 -2.73 5.05
CA TYR A 63 12.46 -1.79 6.14
C TYR A 63 11.64 -2.19 7.38
N LYS A 64 10.35 -2.48 7.18
CA LYS A 64 9.43 -2.81 8.28
C LYS A 64 8.26 -3.63 7.79
N ASN A 65 7.71 -4.47 8.66
CA ASN A 65 6.41 -5.10 8.47
C ASN A 65 5.45 -4.60 9.54
N SER A 66 4.19 -4.36 9.18
CA SER A 66 3.19 -3.76 10.07
C SER A 66 1.80 -4.32 9.74
N THR A 67 0.93 -4.41 10.74
CA THR A 67 -0.52 -4.61 10.52
C THR A 67 -1.26 -3.28 10.37
N MET A 68 -0.58 -2.17 10.66
CA MET A 68 -1.11 -0.82 10.56
C MET A 68 -0.74 -0.22 9.19
N PRO A 69 -1.66 0.54 8.57
CA PRO A 69 -1.41 1.22 7.29
C PRO A 69 -0.42 2.38 7.41
N GLU A 70 -0.07 2.77 8.63
CA GLU A 70 0.82 3.89 8.92
C GLU A 70 2.02 3.44 9.75
N ILE A 71 3.18 4.05 9.48
CA ILE A 71 4.37 3.95 10.32
C ILE A 71 4.96 5.33 10.58
N HIS A 72 5.51 5.50 11.77
CA HIS A 72 6.23 6.71 12.15
C HIS A 72 7.74 6.44 12.17
N ILE A 73 8.49 7.35 11.57
CA ILE A 73 9.95 7.45 11.66
C ILE A 73 10.21 8.65 12.57
N ASN A 74 10.53 8.37 13.83
CA ASN A 74 10.78 9.40 14.82
C ASN A 74 12.23 9.85 14.77
N SER A 75 12.48 11.13 15.03
CA SER A 75 13.82 11.72 15.09
C SER A 75 14.65 11.35 13.85
N VAL A 76 14.18 11.78 12.68
CA VAL A 76 14.84 11.44 11.41
C VAL A 76 16.27 11.97 11.35
N ASN A 77 17.12 11.29 10.59
CA ASN A 77 18.49 11.72 10.34
C ASN A 77 18.90 11.36 8.90
N ASN A 78 20.17 11.60 8.53
CA ASN A 78 20.66 11.35 7.18
C ASN A 78 20.45 9.88 6.71
N SER A 79 20.42 8.91 7.62
CA SER A 79 20.15 7.50 7.26
C SER A 79 18.68 7.22 6.95
N SER A 80 17.78 8.10 7.40
CA SER A 80 16.35 8.05 7.10
C SER A 80 16.07 8.45 5.64
N THR A 81 16.95 9.24 5.02
CA THR A 81 16.86 9.58 3.58
C THR A 81 16.85 8.32 2.72
N GLY A 82 15.97 8.28 1.72
CA GLY A 82 15.86 7.16 0.79
C GLY A 82 14.52 7.08 0.07
N ASN A 83 14.41 6.08 -0.81
CA ASN A 83 13.18 5.82 -1.56
C ASN A 83 12.34 4.77 -0.84
N TYR A 84 11.14 5.17 -0.43
CA TYR A 84 10.19 4.32 0.26
C TYR A 84 9.12 3.82 -0.71
N THR A 85 8.76 2.54 -0.58
CA THR A 85 7.59 1.93 -1.22
C THR A 85 6.85 1.08 -0.19
N CYS A 86 5.58 0.78 -0.47
CA CYS A 86 4.80 -0.13 0.35
C CYS A 86 3.97 -1.10 -0.50
N ARG A 87 3.61 -2.24 0.07
CA ARG A 87 2.61 -3.17 -0.50
C ARG A 87 1.85 -3.89 0.61
N GLY A 88 0.64 -4.32 0.29
CA GLY A 88 -0.13 -5.21 1.15
C GLY A 88 0.09 -6.68 0.82
N GLN A 89 -0.05 -7.53 1.81
CA GLN A 89 -0.16 -8.97 1.65
C GLN A 89 -1.33 -9.47 2.51
N LYS A 90 -2.26 -10.22 1.91
CA LYS A 90 -3.27 -10.97 2.66
C LYS A 90 -2.63 -12.23 3.23
N ASN A 91 -3.17 -12.74 4.33
CA ASN A 91 -2.72 -14.03 4.87
C ASN A 91 -2.72 -15.10 3.78
N ASP A 92 -1.63 -15.86 3.72
CA ASP A 92 -1.41 -16.99 2.81
C ASP A 92 -1.56 -16.65 1.30
N SER A 93 -1.49 -15.36 0.95
CA SER A 93 -1.57 -14.87 -0.43
C SER A 93 -0.25 -14.26 -0.88
N GLN A 94 -0.06 -14.16 -2.20
CA GLN A 94 1.04 -13.40 -2.77
C GLN A 94 0.90 -11.90 -2.41
N PRO A 95 2.01 -11.19 -2.15
CA PRO A 95 1.98 -9.74 -1.96
C PRO A 95 1.43 -9.03 -3.20
N LEU A 96 0.74 -7.92 -2.96
CA LEU A 96 0.32 -6.98 -4.00
C LEU A 96 1.53 -6.36 -4.71
N GLU A 97 1.24 -5.71 -5.82
CA GLU A 97 2.19 -4.83 -6.50
C GLU A 97 2.65 -3.71 -5.57
N LEU A 98 3.91 -3.29 -5.73
CA LEU A 98 4.46 -2.17 -4.98
C LEU A 98 3.75 -0.86 -5.34
N SER A 99 3.64 0.02 -4.35
CA SER A 99 3.30 1.42 -4.59
C SER A 99 4.36 2.09 -5.48
N ASP A 100 4.00 3.24 -6.03
CA ASP A 100 5.02 4.16 -6.51
C ASP A 100 5.93 4.60 -5.36
N ALA A 101 7.18 4.90 -5.68
CA ALA A 101 8.18 5.30 -4.71
C ALA A 101 7.99 6.76 -4.29
N VAL A 102 8.17 7.02 -2.99
CA VAL A 102 8.24 8.37 -2.43
C VAL A 102 9.61 8.57 -1.81
N THR A 103 10.29 9.64 -2.19
CA THR A 103 11.62 9.98 -1.67
C THR A 103 11.49 10.82 -0.40
N LEU A 104 12.06 10.35 0.69
CA LEU A 104 12.30 11.17 1.88
C LEU A 104 13.71 11.75 1.79
N ASN A 105 13.81 13.08 1.87
CA ASN A 105 15.09 13.79 1.94
C ASN A 105 15.19 14.56 3.26
N VAL A 106 16.19 14.24 4.07
CA VAL A 106 16.46 14.90 5.36
C VAL A 106 17.63 15.87 5.20
N SER A 107 17.46 17.11 5.66
CA SER A 107 18.51 18.14 5.73
C SER A 107 19.01 18.37 7.16
#